data_AF-A0A958ESV3-F1
#
_entry.id   AF-A0A958ESV3-F1
#
_cell.length_a   1.000
_cell.length_b   1.000
_cell.length_c   1.000
_cell.angle_alpha   90.00
_cell.angle_beta   90.00
_cell.angle_gamma   90.00
#
_symmetry.space_group_name_H-M   'P 1'
#
loop_
_entity.id
_entity.type
_entity.pdbx_description
1 polymer ?
#
loop_
_entity_poly.entity_id
_entity_poly.type
_entity_poly.pdbx_seq_one_letter_code
_entity_poly.pdbx_strand_id
1 'polypeptide(L)'
;MELFFTKNLESCVCCPRNCGTNRLQGKVGVCKIPAEVYISHAGLHFGEEPPISGTKGSGTIFFSGCNLRCVFCQNYQISQEFKREFSVHLTISDLADKMLELQNLGAHNINFVSPSHVIYQMADAIVLAKQKGLKIPVVYNSNGYDSVDALRKISGLVDIYLPDIKYLETELALKYSRAKNYADVIPGVLEEMLCQAGHLECDENGIAQKGLLVRHLVLPNHVENSKRCLDLIAGLSRYTYVSIMSQYSPQFKAFKYPDINRTLSEKEYNEIIDYTEELGLENAFTQELISQEKCLPDFALDTPFNFNL
;
A
#
# COMPACT_ATOMS: atom_id res chain seq x y z
N MET A 1 -2.59 -22.84 18.62
CA MET A 1 -2.63 -22.78 17.14
C MET A 1 -1.24 -22.36 16.69
N GLU A 2 -0.60 -23.16 15.84
CA GLU A 2 0.78 -22.91 15.45
C GLU A 2 0.83 -21.74 14.44
N LEU A 3 1.50 -20.65 14.81
CA LEU A 3 1.64 -19.46 13.97
C LEU A 3 2.66 -19.77 12.85
N PHE A 4 2.16 -20.34 11.76
CA PHE A 4 2.96 -20.95 10.70
C PHE A 4 3.83 -19.92 9.96
N PHE A 5 3.32 -18.71 9.74
CA PHE A 5 4.04 -17.70 8.96
C PHE A 5 5.04 -16.91 9.81
N THR A 6 4.67 -16.55 11.04
CA THR A 6 5.54 -15.74 11.92
C THR A 6 6.87 -16.40 12.29
N LYS A 7 7.05 -17.72 12.11
CA LYS A 7 8.38 -18.36 12.25
C LYS A 7 9.44 -17.73 11.33
N ASN A 8 9.03 -17.19 10.17
CA ASN A 8 9.91 -16.46 9.25
C ASN A 8 10.42 -15.11 9.82
N LEU A 9 9.95 -14.69 11.00
CA LEU A 9 10.43 -13.50 11.71
C LEU A 9 11.73 -13.76 12.50
N GLU A 10 12.17 -15.01 12.63
CA GLU A 10 13.46 -15.36 13.24
C GLU A 10 14.65 -14.80 12.43
N SER A 11 14.49 -14.71 11.10
CA SER A 11 15.41 -14.02 10.19
C SER A 11 14.58 -13.22 9.18
N CYS A 12 14.33 -11.95 9.50
CA CYS A 12 13.37 -11.13 8.76
C CYS A 12 13.74 -10.93 7.27
N VAL A 13 12.89 -11.50 6.40
CA VAL A 13 12.91 -11.39 4.94
C VAL A 13 11.61 -10.79 4.37
N CYS A 14 10.83 -10.09 5.19
CA CYS A 14 9.49 -9.59 4.84
C CYS A 14 9.47 -8.63 3.63
N CYS A 15 10.58 -7.92 3.39
CA CYS A 15 10.69 -6.93 2.31
C CYS A 15 12.11 -6.97 1.69
N PRO A 16 12.35 -6.30 0.56
CA PRO A 16 13.63 -6.33 -0.17
C PRO A 16 14.81 -5.74 0.61
N ARG A 17 14.57 -5.12 1.78
CA ARG A 17 15.66 -4.73 2.67
C ARG A 17 16.43 -5.92 3.22
N ASN A 18 15.79 -7.09 3.31
CA ASN A 18 16.40 -8.35 3.76
C ASN A 18 17.28 -8.18 5.00
N CYS A 19 16.74 -7.60 6.08
CA CYS A 19 17.54 -7.15 7.21
C CYS A 19 18.02 -8.30 8.12
N GLY A 20 17.51 -9.52 7.96
CA GLY A 20 17.93 -10.71 8.71
C GLY A 20 17.71 -10.61 10.23
N THR A 21 16.99 -9.59 10.68
CA THR A 21 16.82 -9.31 12.10
C THR A 21 15.88 -10.33 12.72
N ASN A 22 16.27 -10.88 13.87
CA ASN A 22 15.40 -11.75 14.66
C ASN A 22 14.35 -10.92 15.42
N ARG A 23 13.17 -10.77 14.82
CA ARG A 23 12.06 -10.00 15.38
C ARG A 23 11.37 -10.71 16.54
N LEU A 24 11.49 -12.05 16.62
CA LEU A 24 10.99 -12.84 17.75
C LEU A 24 11.76 -12.54 19.05
N GLN A 25 13.00 -12.06 18.94
CA GLN A 25 13.81 -11.54 20.07
C GLN A 25 13.59 -10.04 20.32
N GLY A 26 12.56 -9.43 19.73
CA GLY A 26 12.26 -8.00 19.88
C GLY A 26 13.19 -7.05 19.10
N LYS A 27 14.14 -7.57 18.32
CA LYS A 27 15.02 -6.76 17.46
C LYS A 27 14.23 -6.21 16.27
N VAL A 28 14.61 -5.03 15.79
CA VAL A 28 13.89 -4.34 14.71
C VAL A 28 14.82 -3.94 13.57
N GLY A 29 14.30 -3.98 12.34
CA GLY A 29 14.98 -3.45 11.16
C GLY A 29 14.65 -1.97 10.94
N VAL A 30 14.86 -1.51 9.70
CA VAL A 30 14.54 -0.12 9.31
C VAL A 30 13.11 0.25 9.66
N CYS A 31 12.13 -0.65 9.47
CA CYS A 31 10.71 -0.40 9.73
C CYS A 31 10.34 -0.14 11.19
N LYS A 32 11.25 -0.42 12.15
CA LYS A 32 11.05 -0.28 13.60
C LYS A 32 9.98 -1.19 14.22
N ILE A 33 9.52 -2.24 13.53
CA ILE A 33 8.49 -3.17 14.04
C ILE A 33 9.11 -4.51 14.49
N PRO A 34 8.84 -4.98 15.73
CA PRO A 34 9.26 -6.29 16.26
C PRO A 34 8.28 -7.40 15.83
N ALA A 35 8.16 -8.51 16.57
CA ALA A 35 7.21 -9.58 16.23
C ALA A 35 5.74 -9.16 16.36
N GLU A 36 5.41 -8.28 17.29
CA GLU A 36 4.06 -7.74 17.48
C GLU A 36 3.63 -6.87 16.30
N VAL A 37 2.31 -6.76 16.12
CA VAL A 37 1.70 -5.86 15.15
C VAL A 37 1.41 -4.54 15.83
N TYR A 38 1.77 -3.43 15.20
CA TYR A 38 1.38 -2.09 15.65
C TYR A 38 0.49 -1.46 14.60
N ILE A 39 -0.62 -0.88 15.04
CA ILE A 39 -1.54 -0.14 14.17
C ILE A 39 -1.67 1.30 14.67
N SER A 40 -1.97 2.21 13.76
CA SER A 40 -2.32 3.59 14.11
C SER A 40 -3.82 3.84 14.02
N HIS A 41 -4.53 3.17 13.12
CA HIS A 41 -5.95 3.39 12.88
C HIS A 41 -6.59 2.13 12.29
N ALA A 42 -7.84 1.87 12.65
CA ALA A 42 -8.67 0.86 12.02
C ALA A 42 -10.12 1.39 11.93
N GLY A 43 -10.72 1.37 10.75
CA GLY A 43 -12.05 1.93 10.54
C GLY A 43 -12.52 1.83 9.08
N LEU A 44 -13.75 2.28 8.82
CA LEU A 44 -14.27 2.40 7.45
C LEU A 44 -13.63 3.60 6.76
N HIS A 45 -12.98 3.36 5.63
CA HIS A 45 -12.30 4.36 4.82
C HIS A 45 -12.97 4.50 3.45
N PHE A 46 -13.30 5.74 3.09
CA PHE A 46 -14.08 6.05 1.88
C PHE A 46 -13.26 6.73 0.77
N GLY A 47 -11.94 6.88 0.96
CA GLY A 47 -11.05 7.55 0.01
C GLY A 47 -10.18 6.64 -0.86
N GLU A 48 -10.39 5.32 -0.88
CA GLU A 48 -9.71 4.44 -1.85
C GLU A 48 -10.39 4.53 -3.24
N GLU A 49 -9.89 3.81 -4.25
CA GLU A 49 -10.52 3.78 -5.57
C GLU A 49 -11.98 3.28 -5.51
N PRO A 50 -12.84 3.69 -6.46
CA PRO A 50 -14.25 3.33 -6.46
C PRO A 50 -14.53 1.83 -6.24
N PRO A 51 -13.79 0.88 -6.87
CA PRO A 51 -14.01 -0.56 -6.63
C PRO A 51 -13.61 -1.03 -5.24
N ILE A 52 -12.77 -0.29 -4.53
CA ILE A 52 -12.24 -0.66 -3.20
C ILE A 52 -13.12 -0.08 -2.09
N SER A 53 -13.40 1.22 -2.13
CA SER A 53 -14.22 1.87 -1.10
C SER A 53 -15.71 1.68 -1.33
N GLY A 54 -16.18 1.67 -2.58
CA GLY A 54 -17.59 1.55 -2.92
C GLY A 54 -18.49 2.46 -2.10
N THR A 55 -19.71 1.98 -1.81
CA THR A 55 -20.71 2.71 -1.00
C THR A 55 -20.64 2.47 0.50
N LYS A 56 -19.97 1.40 0.97
CA LYS A 56 -19.93 1.00 2.39
C LYS A 56 -18.58 1.24 3.06
N GLY A 57 -17.59 1.70 2.29
CA GLY A 57 -16.23 1.89 2.75
C GLY A 57 -15.40 0.60 2.72
N SER A 58 -14.09 0.81 2.67
CA SER A 58 -13.07 -0.22 2.84
C SER A 58 -12.77 -0.35 4.34
N GLY A 59 -12.73 -1.57 4.88
CA GLY A 59 -12.38 -1.83 6.27
C GLY A 59 -10.88 -1.73 6.44
N THR A 60 -10.36 -0.52 6.59
CA THR A 60 -8.93 -0.26 6.50
C THR A 60 -8.23 -0.36 7.85
N ILE A 61 -7.09 -1.05 7.87
CA ILE A 61 -6.19 -1.16 9.03
C ILE A 61 -4.84 -0.56 8.62
N PHE A 62 -4.51 0.59 9.21
CA PHE A 62 -3.26 1.31 8.99
C PHE A 62 -2.19 0.78 9.94
N PHE A 63 -1.21 0.04 9.41
CA PHE A 63 -0.07 -0.40 10.19
C PHE A 63 0.89 0.75 10.49
N SER A 64 1.46 0.72 11.69
CA SER A 64 2.56 1.61 12.07
C SER A 64 3.88 1.07 11.50
N GLY A 65 4.81 1.99 11.24
CA GLY A 65 6.06 1.69 10.57
C GLY A 65 5.91 1.52 9.06
N CYS A 66 7.04 1.44 8.38
CA CYS A 66 7.09 1.24 6.93
C CYS A 66 8.48 0.73 6.52
N ASN A 67 8.54 -0.10 5.48
CA ASN A 67 9.76 -0.53 4.81
C ASN A 67 10.39 0.56 3.92
N LEU A 68 9.73 1.67 3.60
CA LEU A 68 10.30 2.82 2.88
C LEU A 68 10.57 4.03 3.78
N ARG A 69 11.40 4.97 3.33
CA ARG A 69 11.72 6.22 4.05
C ARG A 69 11.51 7.44 3.15
N CYS A 70 10.30 7.53 2.59
CA CYS A 70 9.92 8.60 1.68
C CYS A 70 10.06 9.96 2.35
N VAL A 71 10.79 10.88 1.72
CA VAL A 71 10.97 12.25 2.24
C VAL A 71 9.69 13.08 2.09
N PHE A 72 8.76 12.66 1.25
CA PHE A 72 7.46 13.28 0.97
C PHE A 72 6.27 12.50 1.56
N CYS A 73 6.51 11.62 2.54
CA CYS A 73 5.48 10.73 3.05
C CYS A 73 4.30 11.51 3.68
N GLN A 74 3.08 11.35 3.14
CA GLN A 74 1.85 11.86 3.76
C GLN A 74 1.62 11.22 5.13
N ASN A 75 1.88 9.92 5.25
CA ASN A 75 1.68 9.14 6.48
C ASN A 75 2.93 9.15 7.39
N TYR A 76 3.74 10.20 7.39
CA TYR A 76 5.03 10.22 8.11
C TYR A 76 4.87 10.03 9.63
N GLN A 77 3.78 10.56 10.20
CA GLN A 77 3.42 10.43 11.62
C GLN A 77 3.39 8.95 12.04
N ILE A 78 2.81 8.08 11.21
CA ILE A 78 2.61 6.67 11.54
C ILE A 78 3.68 5.76 10.95
N SER A 79 4.34 6.17 9.87
CA SER A 79 5.34 5.35 9.16
C SER A 79 6.77 5.57 9.64
N GLN A 80 7.12 6.80 10.05
CA GLN A 80 8.50 7.22 10.32
C GLN A 80 8.70 7.81 11.72
N GLU A 81 7.76 8.63 12.19
CA GLU A 81 7.83 9.32 13.49
C GLU A 81 7.11 8.60 14.62
N PHE A 82 6.37 7.54 14.31
CA PHE A 82 5.68 6.75 15.31
C PHE A 82 6.64 6.23 16.39
N LYS A 83 6.12 6.15 17.61
CA LYS A 83 6.82 5.62 18.78
C LYS A 83 6.04 4.44 19.32
N ARG A 84 6.70 3.28 19.42
CA ARG A 84 6.07 2.01 19.87
C ARG A 84 5.40 2.13 21.23
N GLU A 85 6.00 2.88 22.15
CA GLU A 85 5.49 3.12 23.51
C GLU A 85 4.12 3.83 23.56
N PHE A 86 3.75 4.54 22.49
CA PHE A 86 2.48 5.26 22.36
C PHE A 86 1.60 4.70 21.24
N SER A 87 1.95 3.53 20.69
CA SER A 87 1.22 2.91 19.58
C SER A 87 0.36 1.75 20.09
N VAL A 88 -0.83 1.59 19.51
CA VAL A 88 -1.65 0.40 19.75
C VAL A 88 -0.94 -0.81 19.16
N HIS A 89 -0.72 -1.83 19.99
CA HIS A 89 -0.20 -3.12 19.54
C HIS A 89 -1.26 -4.19 19.68
N LEU A 90 -1.27 -5.12 18.72
CA LEU A 90 -2.24 -6.19 18.61
C LEU A 90 -1.51 -7.52 18.57
N THR A 91 -2.07 -8.52 19.23
CA THR A 91 -1.73 -9.92 18.95
C THR A 91 -2.34 -10.34 17.61
N ILE A 92 -1.94 -11.52 17.13
CA ILE A 92 -2.54 -12.13 15.94
C ILE A 92 -4.06 -12.35 16.12
N SER A 93 -4.50 -12.73 17.32
CA SER A 93 -5.93 -12.88 17.61
C SER A 93 -6.65 -11.53 17.56
N ASP A 94 -6.09 -10.50 18.19
CA ASP A 94 -6.73 -9.18 18.21
C ASP A 94 -6.81 -8.58 16.80
N LEU A 95 -5.79 -8.80 15.96
CA LEU A 95 -5.84 -8.40 14.56
C LEU A 95 -6.95 -9.15 13.80
N ALA A 96 -7.11 -10.45 14.03
CA ALA A 96 -8.20 -11.23 13.44
C ALA A 96 -9.60 -10.78 13.92
N ASP A 97 -9.74 -10.48 15.20
CA ASP A 97 -10.98 -9.97 15.78
C ASP A 97 -11.31 -8.57 15.21
N LYS A 98 -10.29 -7.72 14.98
CA LYS A 98 -10.46 -6.42 14.32
C LYS A 98 -10.97 -6.55 12.88
N MET A 99 -10.56 -7.57 12.13
CA MET A 99 -11.10 -7.82 10.79
C MET A 99 -12.60 -8.14 10.85
N LEU A 100 -13.02 -8.99 11.80
CA LEU A 100 -14.42 -9.36 11.96
C LEU A 100 -15.27 -8.17 12.40
N GLU A 101 -14.75 -7.31 13.26
CA GLU A 101 -15.39 -6.06 13.65
C GLU A 101 -15.68 -5.19 12.42
N LEU A 102 -14.70 -4.96 11.55
CA LEU A 102 -14.86 -4.19 10.31
C LEU A 102 -15.86 -4.84 9.34
N GLN A 103 -15.83 -6.18 9.22
CA GLN A 103 -16.85 -6.90 8.45
C GLN A 103 -18.25 -6.68 9.03
N ASN A 104 -18.41 -6.75 10.35
CA ASN A 104 -19.71 -6.56 11.01
C ASN A 104 -20.22 -5.11 10.92
N LEU A 105 -19.31 -4.14 10.74
CA LEU A 105 -19.65 -2.75 10.40
C LEU A 105 -20.11 -2.58 8.94
N GLY A 106 -20.01 -3.63 8.12
CA GLY A 106 -20.50 -3.65 6.74
C GLY A 106 -19.45 -3.30 5.68
N ALA A 107 -18.16 -3.32 6.01
CA ALA A 107 -17.08 -3.06 5.07
C ALA A 107 -17.17 -3.96 3.82
N HIS A 108 -16.80 -3.41 2.66
CA HIS A 108 -16.73 -4.18 1.41
C HIS A 108 -15.54 -5.14 1.38
N ASN A 109 -14.46 -4.82 2.09
CA ASN A 109 -13.24 -5.61 2.17
C ASN A 109 -12.46 -5.26 3.45
N ILE A 110 -11.44 -6.05 3.76
CA ILE A 110 -10.41 -5.73 4.76
C ILE A 110 -9.17 -5.25 4.04
N ASN A 111 -8.80 -4.00 4.24
CA ASN A 111 -7.69 -3.37 3.54
C ASN A 111 -6.52 -3.10 4.50
N PHE A 112 -5.44 -3.85 4.30
CA PHE A 112 -4.22 -3.67 5.06
C PHE A 112 -3.34 -2.64 4.37
N VAL A 113 -3.10 -1.50 5.02
CA VAL A 113 -2.23 -0.43 4.50
C VAL A 113 -0.83 -0.57 5.09
N SER A 114 0.18 -0.59 4.20
CA SER A 114 1.58 -0.91 4.51
C SER A 114 1.82 -2.31 5.11
N PRO A 115 1.27 -3.40 4.54
CA PRO A 115 1.43 -4.74 5.08
C PRO A 115 2.84 -5.34 4.84
N SER A 116 3.65 -4.76 3.94
CA SER A 116 4.96 -5.28 3.53
C SER A 116 5.86 -5.71 4.69
N HIS A 117 5.99 -4.89 5.72
CA HIS A 117 6.85 -5.18 6.87
C HIS A 117 6.16 -5.99 7.98
N VAL A 118 4.89 -6.36 7.82
CA VAL A 118 4.12 -7.21 8.76
C VAL A 118 3.45 -8.39 8.05
N ILE A 119 3.90 -8.72 6.84
CA ILE A 119 3.25 -9.68 5.94
C ILE A 119 2.98 -11.05 6.58
N TYR A 120 3.89 -11.54 7.41
CA TYR A 120 3.72 -12.84 8.08
C TYR A 120 2.77 -12.80 9.26
N GLN A 121 2.79 -11.72 10.05
CA GLN A 121 1.77 -11.50 11.08
C GLN A 121 0.37 -11.35 10.47
N MET A 122 0.26 -10.55 9.41
CA MET A 122 -0.97 -10.38 8.65
C MET A 122 -1.50 -11.73 8.12
N ALA A 123 -0.62 -12.56 7.56
CA ALA A 123 -0.98 -13.87 7.04
C ALA A 123 -1.56 -14.81 8.12
N ASP A 124 -0.88 -14.94 9.27
CA ASP A 124 -1.40 -15.75 10.39
C ASP A 124 -2.74 -15.19 10.90
N ALA A 125 -2.92 -13.87 10.92
CA ALA A 125 -4.18 -13.24 11.33
C ALA A 125 -5.31 -13.48 10.32
N ILE A 126 -5.05 -13.42 9.01
CA ILE A 126 -6.05 -13.72 7.97
C ILE A 126 -6.54 -15.16 8.10
N VAL A 127 -5.64 -16.12 8.29
CA VAL A 127 -6.01 -17.54 8.49
C VAL A 127 -6.94 -17.67 9.68
N LEU A 128 -6.60 -17.05 10.81
CA LEU A 128 -7.44 -17.07 12.00
C LEU A 128 -8.79 -16.37 11.79
N ALA A 129 -8.81 -15.22 11.12
CA ALA A 129 -10.04 -14.49 10.83
C ALA A 129 -10.98 -15.30 9.92
N LYS A 130 -10.45 -15.97 8.88
CA LYS A 130 -11.23 -16.87 8.02
C LYS A 130 -11.82 -18.04 8.81
N GLN A 131 -11.06 -18.65 9.72
CA GLN A 131 -11.58 -19.69 10.63
C GLN A 131 -12.70 -19.19 11.55
N LYS A 132 -12.62 -17.92 11.97
CA LYS A 132 -13.64 -17.25 12.78
C LYS A 132 -14.81 -16.67 11.97
N GLY A 133 -14.83 -16.83 10.65
CA GLY A 133 -15.96 -16.45 9.78
C GLY A 133 -15.80 -15.15 9.00
N LEU A 134 -14.56 -14.70 8.74
CA LEU A 134 -14.29 -13.66 7.73
C LEU A 134 -14.65 -14.18 6.33
N LYS A 135 -15.46 -13.43 5.60
CA LYS A 135 -16.04 -13.77 4.29
C LYS A 135 -15.77 -12.72 3.22
N ILE A 136 -15.54 -11.46 3.60
CA ILE A 136 -15.26 -10.38 2.66
C ILE A 136 -13.81 -10.44 2.15
N PRO A 137 -13.52 -9.91 0.94
CA PRO A 137 -12.18 -9.90 0.36
C PRO A 137 -11.12 -9.21 1.23
N VAL A 138 -9.86 -9.64 1.08
CA VAL A 138 -8.68 -9.01 1.69
C VAL A 138 -7.88 -8.23 0.63
N VAL A 139 -7.61 -6.96 0.91
CA VAL A 139 -6.80 -6.05 0.09
C VAL A 139 -5.41 -5.88 0.70
N TYR A 140 -4.39 -6.02 -0.13
CA TYR A 140 -2.99 -5.75 0.19
C TYR A 140 -2.54 -4.42 -0.43
N ASN A 141 -2.67 -3.35 0.36
CA ASN A 141 -2.36 -1.98 -0.06
C ASN A 141 -0.94 -1.60 0.34
N SER A 142 -0.03 -1.66 -0.63
CA SER A 142 1.42 -1.65 -0.39
C SER A 142 2.12 -0.55 -1.17
N ASN A 143 3.39 -0.32 -0.88
CA ASN A 143 4.21 0.64 -1.61
C ASN A 143 5.02 0.03 -2.76
N GLY A 144 4.72 -1.22 -3.13
CA GLY A 144 5.38 -1.96 -4.21
C GLY A 144 6.81 -2.42 -3.88
N TYR A 145 7.40 -2.01 -2.75
CA TYR A 145 8.71 -2.47 -2.31
C TYR A 145 8.60 -3.76 -1.49
N ASP A 146 8.04 -4.79 -2.10
CA ASP A 146 7.63 -6.04 -1.48
C ASP A 146 8.58 -7.19 -1.81
N SER A 147 8.65 -8.17 -0.90
CA SER A 147 9.45 -9.38 -1.13
C SER A 147 8.63 -10.39 -1.92
N VAL A 148 9.02 -10.67 -3.16
CA VAL A 148 8.38 -11.69 -4.01
C VAL A 148 8.32 -13.06 -3.29
N ASP A 149 9.39 -13.46 -2.61
CA ASP A 149 9.43 -14.70 -1.85
C ASP A 149 8.50 -14.71 -0.64
N ALA A 150 8.20 -13.54 -0.06
CA ALA A 150 7.22 -13.43 1.03
C ALA A 150 5.80 -13.46 0.48
N LEU A 151 5.54 -12.81 -0.66
CA LEU A 151 4.26 -12.88 -1.39
C LEU A 151 3.92 -14.32 -1.77
N ARG A 152 4.86 -15.06 -2.36
CA ARG A 152 4.68 -16.50 -2.70
C ARG A 152 4.28 -17.35 -1.50
N LYS A 153 4.87 -17.09 -0.33
CA LYS A 153 4.55 -17.85 0.89
C LYS A 153 3.11 -17.64 1.36
N ILE A 154 2.54 -16.45 1.13
CA ILE A 154 1.18 -16.12 1.57
C ILE A 154 0.13 -16.30 0.46
N SER A 155 0.51 -16.93 -0.65
CA SER A 155 -0.36 -17.12 -1.81
C SER A 155 -1.71 -17.73 -1.42
N GLY A 156 -2.80 -17.14 -1.91
CA GLY A 156 -4.18 -17.53 -1.60
C GLY A 156 -4.79 -16.89 -0.35
N LEU A 157 -4.05 -16.03 0.36
CA LEU A 157 -4.59 -15.29 1.51
C LEU A 157 -5.10 -13.89 1.14
N VAL A 158 -4.54 -13.28 0.10
CA VAL A 158 -4.93 -11.97 -0.42
C VAL A 158 -5.77 -12.15 -1.66
N ASP A 159 -6.88 -11.42 -1.73
CA ASP A 159 -7.80 -11.48 -2.86
C ASP A 159 -7.50 -10.34 -3.86
N ILE A 160 -7.17 -9.14 -3.34
CA ILE A 160 -6.93 -7.93 -4.14
C ILE A 160 -5.56 -7.32 -3.80
N TYR A 161 -4.76 -7.03 -4.82
CA TYR A 161 -3.51 -6.30 -4.67
C TYR A 161 -3.68 -4.85 -5.12
N LEU A 162 -3.21 -3.93 -4.26
CA LEU A 162 -3.26 -2.49 -4.48
C LEU A 162 -1.85 -1.87 -4.24
N PRO A 163 -0.84 -2.19 -5.07
CA PRO A 163 0.50 -1.64 -4.90
C PRO A 163 0.62 -0.22 -5.49
N ASP A 164 1.33 0.66 -4.79
CA ASP A 164 1.84 1.89 -5.35
C ASP A 164 3.16 1.66 -6.10
N ILE A 165 3.23 2.10 -7.35
CA ILE A 165 4.48 2.26 -8.10
C ILE A 165 4.91 3.74 -8.12
N LYS A 166 6.14 3.98 -7.66
CA LYS A 166 6.69 5.34 -7.53
C LYS A 166 7.92 5.57 -8.41
N TYR A 167 8.71 4.54 -8.69
CA TYR A 167 10.00 4.69 -9.35
C TYR A 167 10.30 3.55 -10.31
N LEU A 168 10.78 3.92 -11.50
CA LEU A 168 11.58 3.07 -12.37
C LEU A 168 13.02 3.59 -12.55
N GLU A 169 13.35 4.70 -11.89
CA GLU A 169 14.70 5.23 -11.79
C GLU A 169 15.29 4.98 -10.39
N THR A 170 16.32 4.13 -10.32
CA THR A 170 16.96 3.72 -9.06
C THR A 170 17.48 4.89 -8.24
N GLU A 171 18.04 5.91 -8.88
CA GLU A 171 18.56 7.10 -8.20
C GLU A 171 17.45 7.89 -7.49
N LEU A 172 16.25 7.99 -8.09
CA LEU A 172 15.11 8.65 -7.47
C LEU A 172 14.59 7.85 -6.26
N ALA A 173 14.50 6.53 -6.39
CA ALA A 173 14.10 5.65 -5.31
C ALA A 173 15.06 5.71 -4.11
N LEU A 174 16.36 5.77 -4.37
CA LEU A 174 17.37 5.94 -3.35
C LEU A 174 17.29 7.33 -2.69
N LYS A 175 17.30 8.39 -3.51
CA LYS A 175 17.28 9.81 -3.07
C LYS A 175 16.05 10.11 -2.22
N TYR A 176 14.87 9.75 -2.71
CA TYR A 176 13.62 10.17 -2.08
C TYR A 176 13.03 9.15 -1.12
N SER A 177 13.36 7.85 -1.22
CA SER A 177 12.73 6.80 -0.40
C SER A 177 13.70 5.84 0.31
N ARG A 178 15.02 6.04 0.13
CA ARG A 178 16.08 5.14 0.64
C ARG A 178 15.86 3.68 0.22
N ALA A 179 15.45 3.47 -1.01
CA ALA A 179 15.21 2.16 -1.61
C ALA A 179 16.18 1.95 -2.78
N LYS A 180 17.26 1.20 -2.52
CA LYS A 180 18.41 1.08 -3.43
C LYS A 180 18.16 0.25 -4.69
N ASN A 181 17.13 -0.60 -4.68
CA ASN A 181 16.84 -1.57 -5.74
C ASN A 181 15.33 -1.63 -6.01
N TYR A 182 14.62 -0.49 -5.85
CA TYR A 182 13.17 -0.44 -6.07
C TYR A 182 12.81 -0.81 -7.51
N ALA A 183 13.47 -0.18 -8.49
CA ALA A 183 13.22 -0.42 -9.91
C ALA A 183 13.55 -1.86 -10.33
N ASP A 184 14.50 -2.52 -9.67
CA ASP A 184 14.85 -3.91 -9.94
C ASP A 184 13.81 -4.90 -9.38
N VAL A 185 13.12 -4.52 -8.30
CA VAL A 185 12.20 -5.40 -7.57
C VAL A 185 10.76 -5.29 -8.07
N ILE A 186 10.30 -4.07 -8.36
CA ILE A 186 8.90 -3.81 -8.67
C ILE A 186 8.35 -4.64 -9.85
N PRO A 187 9.09 -4.93 -10.95
CA PRO A 187 8.56 -5.78 -12.03
C PRO A 187 8.15 -7.16 -11.53
N GLY A 188 9.02 -7.84 -10.79
CA GLY A 188 8.74 -9.16 -10.24
C GLY A 188 7.65 -9.16 -9.16
N VAL A 189 7.48 -8.04 -8.44
CA VAL A 189 6.36 -7.86 -7.50
C VAL A 189 5.04 -7.79 -8.23
N LEU A 190 4.94 -6.98 -9.30
CA LEU A 190 3.71 -6.85 -10.07
C LEU A 190 3.36 -8.14 -10.82
N GLU A 191 4.36 -8.82 -11.39
CA GLU A 191 4.19 -10.15 -12.01
C GLU A 191 3.64 -11.17 -11.00
N GLU A 192 4.21 -11.22 -9.79
CA GLU A 192 3.75 -12.15 -8.76
C GLU A 192 2.32 -11.81 -8.28
N MET A 193 2.02 -10.53 -8.04
CA MET A 193 0.67 -10.09 -7.65
C MET A 193 -0.37 -10.42 -8.73
N LEU A 194 -0.04 -10.16 -10.01
CA LEU A 194 -0.90 -10.53 -11.13
C LEU A 194 -1.06 -12.04 -11.25
N CYS A 195 0.02 -12.81 -11.07
CA CYS A 195 -0.04 -14.27 -11.10
C CYS A 195 -0.96 -14.85 -10.02
N GLN A 196 -0.98 -14.26 -8.82
CA GLN A 196 -1.80 -14.74 -7.72
C GLN A 196 -3.27 -14.34 -7.84
N ALA A 197 -3.54 -13.08 -8.22
CA ALA A 197 -4.88 -12.52 -8.17
C ALA A 197 -5.56 -12.40 -9.54
N GLY A 198 -4.81 -12.32 -10.64
CA GLY A 198 -5.34 -12.03 -11.97
C GLY A 198 -5.69 -10.56 -12.19
N HIS A 199 -6.35 -10.26 -13.31
CA HIS A 199 -6.91 -8.93 -13.56
C HIS A 199 -8.04 -8.61 -12.59
N LEU A 200 -8.30 -7.32 -12.37
CA LEU A 200 -9.34 -6.89 -11.45
C LEU A 200 -10.72 -7.37 -11.93
N GLU A 201 -11.39 -8.12 -11.06
CA GLU A 201 -12.74 -8.62 -11.23
C GLU A 201 -13.64 -7.94 -10.21
N CYS A 202 -14.71 -7.30 -10.68
CA CYS A 202 -15.71 -6.64 -9.86
C CYS A 202 -17.04 -7.39 -9.89
N ASP A 203 -17.83 -7.24 -8.82
CA ASP A 203 -19.21 -7.71 -8.79
C ASP A 203 -20.15 -6.82 -9.62
N GLU A 204 -21.45 -7.14 -9.63
CA GLU A 204 -22.48 -6.39 -10.35
C GLU A 204 -22.63 -4.93 -9.91
N ASN A 205 -22.13 -4.56 -8.73
CA ASN A 205 -22.13 -3.21 -8.19
C ASN A 205 -20.80 -2.49 -8.44
N GLY A 206 -19.87 -3.10 -9.19
CA GLY A 206 -18.55 -2.54 -9.46
C GLY A 206 -17.57 -2.66 -8.29
N ILE A 207 -17.86 -3.47 -7.27
CA ILE A 207 -17.00 -3.68 -6.11
C ILE A 207 -16.00 -4.80 -6.40
N ALA A 208 -14.71 -4.50 -6.23
CA ALA A 208 -13.63 -5.45 -6.47
C ALA A 208 -13.77 -6.68 -5.56
N GLN A 209 -13.68 -7.86 -6.17
CA GLN A 209 -13.70 -9.15 -5.48
C GLN A 209 -12.32 -9.80 -5.49
N LYS A 210 -11.57 -9.61 -6.58
CA LYS A 210 -10.25 -10.20 -6.79
C LYS A 210 -9.45 -9.41 -7.82
N GLY A 211 -8.13 -9.44 -7.74
CA GLY A 211 -7.25 -9.02 -8.83
C GLY A 211 -6.26 -7.91 -8.48
N LEU A 212 -5.60 -7.37 -9.51
CA LEU A 212 -4.58 -6.33 -9.39
C LEU A 212 -5.09 -4.95 -9.86
N LEU A 213 -4.96 -3.94 -9.00
CA LEU A 213 -5.11 -2.52 -9.32
C LEU A 213 -3.82 -1.79 -8.92
N VAL A 214 -3.10 -1.22 -9.88
CA VAL A 214 -1.82 -0.53 -9.60
C VAL A 214 -2.05 0.97 -9.43
N ARG A 215 -1.52 1.54 -8.34
CA ARG A 215 -1.51 3.00 -8.13
C ARG A 215 -0.21 3.59 -8.65
N HIS A 216 -0.29 4.63 -9.45
CA HIS A 216 0.88 5.40 -9.86
C HIS A 216 0.84 6.81 -9.28
N LEU A 217 1.79 7.12 -8.40
CA LEU A 217 1.96 8.47 -7.86
C LEU A 217 2.91 9.27 -8.77
N VAL A 218 2.38 10.30 -9.42
CA VAL A 218 3.17 11.20 -10.25
C VAL A 218 3.98 12.14 -9.35
N LEU A 219 5.30 12.19 -9.57
CA LEU A 219 6.18 13.11 -8.84
C LEU A 219 6.46 14.36 -9.70
N PRO A 220 6.34 15.57 -9.13
CA PRO A 220 6.64 16.81 -9.84
C PRO A 220 8.09 16.80 -10.36
N ASN A 221 8.29 17.36 -11.55
CA ASN A 221 9.56 17.40 -12.29
C ASN A 221 10.12 16.02 -12.70
N HIS A 222 9.39 14.91 -12.52
CA HIS A 222 9.85 13.54 -12.83
C HIS A 222 8.88 12.79 -13.75
N VAL A 223 8.31 13.50 -14.75
CA VAL A 223 7.37 12.94 -15.74
C VAL A 223 7.94 11.72 -16.46
N GLU A 224 9.23 11.73 -16.83
CA GLU A 224 9.87 10.61 -17.52
C GLU A 224 9.95 9.34 -16.65
N ASN A 225 10.19 9.46 -15.34
CA ASN A 225 10.09 8.34 -14.41
C ASN A 225 8.65 7.78 -14.38
N SER A 226 7.65 8.66 -14.41
CA SER A 226 6.25 8.28 -14.46
C SER A 226 5.89 7.52 -15.74
N LYS A 227 6.33 8.00 -16.91
CA LYS A 227 6.18 7.29 -18.19
C LYS A 227 6.78 5.88 -18.13
N ARG A 228 7.99 5.73 -17.58
CA ARG A 228 8.60 4.41 -17.37
C ARG A 228 7.81 3.49 -16.44
N CYS A 229 7.17 4.04 -15.41
CA CYS A 229 6.28 3.26 -14.54
C CYS A 229 5.06 2.74 -15.33
N LEU A 230 4.48 3.57 -16.20
CA LEU A 230 3.36 3.19 -17.05
C LEU A 230 3.76 2.20 -18.14
N ASP A 231 4.95 2.35 -18.73
CA ASP A 231 5.51 1.36 -19.68
C ASP A 231 5.59 -0.03 -19.05
N LEU A 232 6.04 -0.10 -17.79
CA LEU A 232 6.09 -1.37 -17.04
C LEU A 232 4.69 -1.96 -16.83
N ILE A 233 3.70 -1.14 -16.45
CA ILE A 233 2.31 -1.60 -16.23
C ILE A 233 1.70 -2.09 -17.54
N ALA A 234 1.85 -1.33 -18.63
CA ALA A 234 1.35 -1.69 -19.96
C ALA A 234 2.06 -2.94 -20.51
N GLY A 235 3.35 -3.09 -20.24
CA GLY A 235 4.15 -4.26 -20.59
C GLY A 235 3.78 -5.52 -19.81
N LEU A 236 3.29 -5.36 -18.57
CA LEU A 236 2.73 -6.47 -17.79
C LEU A 236 1.40 -6.94 -18.40
N SER A 237 0.47 -6.02 -18.63
CA SER A 237 -0.76 -6.24 -19.39
C SER A 237 -1.52 -4.92 -19.55
N ARG A 238 -2.02 -4.65 -20.75
CA ARG A 238 -2.87 -3.48 -21.04
C ARG A 238 -4.23 -3.52 -20.35
N TYR A 239 -4.66 -4.68 -19.88
CA TYR A 239 -5.92 -4.85 -19.12
C TYR A 239 -5.76 -4.53 -17.62
N THR A 240 -4.53 -4.29 -17.15
CA THR A 240 -4.27 -3.95 -15.74
C THR A 240 -4.98 -2.64 -15.38
N TYR A 241 -5.75 -2.66 -14.29
CA TYR A 241 -6.36 -1.45 -13.78
C TYR A 241 -5.27 -0.55 -13.18
N VAL A 242 -5.31 0.74 -13.51
CA VAL A 242 -4.36 1.72 -13.02
C VAL A 242 -5.07 2.91 -12.40
N SER A 243 -4.57 3.41 -11.27
CA SER A 243 -5.02 4.64 -10.63
C SER A 243 -3.91 5.69 -10.73
N ILE A 244 -4.10 6.69 -11.59
CA ILE A 244 -3.14 7.78 -11.82
C ILE A 244 -3.40 8.86 -10.78
N MET A 245 -2.56 8.89 -9.74
CA MET A 245 -2.78 9.73 -8.58
C MET A 245 -2.20 11.14 -8.78
N SER A 246 -3.05 12.15 -8.75
CA SER A 246 -2.62 13.56 -8.69
C SER A 246 -2.24 14.02 -7.29
N GLN A 247 -2.51 13.20 -6.26
CA GLN A 247 -2.41 13.50 -4.82
C GLN A 247 -1.03 13.87 -4.25
N TYR A 248 -0.01 14.06 -5.09
CA TYR A 248 1.30 14.46 -4.57
C TYR A 248 1.23 15.81 -3.85
N SER A 249 1.58 15.79 -2.58
CA SER A 249 1.73 16.97 -1.74
C SER A 249 3.09 16.95 -1.05
N PRO A 250 3.84 18.06 -1.01
CA PRO A 250 5.19 18.11 -0.44
C PRO A 250 5.16 18.04 1.10
N GLN A 251 4.92 16.84 1.64
CA GLN A 251 4.82 16.58 3.07
C GLN A 251 6.17 16.26 3.71
N PHE A 252 6.19 16.20 5.05
CA PHE A 252 7.32 15.75 5.87
C PHE A 252 8.64 16.50 5.63
N LYS A 253 9.54 15.95 4.81
CA LYS A 253 10.89 16.47 4.52
C LYS A 253 11.05 16.88 3.05
N ALA A 254 9.96 16.90 2.28
CA ALA A 254 9.98 17.31 0.87
C ALA A 254 10.53 18.73 0.70
N PHE A 255 10.32 19.62 1.68
CA PHE A 255 10.86 20.98 1.71
C PHE A 255 12.39 21.08 1.56
N LYS A 256 13.12 19.99 1.82
CA LYS A 256 14.59 19.91 1.65
C LYS A 256 15.01 19.57 0.22
N TYR A 257 14.06 19.26 -0.65
CA TYR A 257 14.29 18.79 -2.02
C TYR A 257 13.55 19.70 -3.00
N PRO A 258 14.20 20.76 -3.51
CA PRO A 258 13.55 21.74 -4.39
C PRO A 258 12.81 21.12 -5.57
N ASP A 259 13.38 20.06 -6.17
CA ASP A 259 12.79 19.33 -7.30
C ASP A 259 11.38 18.80 -7.02
N ILE A 260 11.05 18.49 -5.76
CA ILE A 260 9.75 17.92 -5.39
C ILE A 260 9.03 18.73 -4.32
N ASN A 261 9.49 19.95 -4.03
CA ASN A 261 8.88 20.82 -3.02
C ASN A 261 7.75 21.69 -3.61
N ARG A 262 6.85 21.07 -4.38
CA ARG A 262 5.65 21.69 -4.93
C ARG A 262 4.65 20.60 -5.29
N THR A 263 3.39 20.97 -5.50
CA THR A 263 2.41 20.05 -6.07
C THR A 263 2.59 19.88 -7.58
N LEU A 264 1.86 18.94 -8.19
CA LEU A 264 1.87 18.75 -9.65
C LEU A 264 1.17 19.91 -10.35
N SER A 265 1.73 20.33 -11.47
CA SER A 265 1.04 21.20 -12.41
C SER A 265 0.01 20.41 -13.23
N GLU A 266 -1.03 21.10 -13.70
CA GLU A 266 -2.02 20.53 -14.62
C GLU A 266 -1.35 19.97 -15.89
N LYS A 267 -0.34 20.65 -16.41
CA LYS A 267 0.43 20.19 -17.57
C LYS A 267 1.09 18.83 -17.32
N GLU A 268 1.78 18.67 -16.19
CA GLU A 268 2.45 17.39 -15.86
C GLU A 268 1.44 16.27 -15.67
N TYR A 269 0.29 16.57 -15.05
CA TYR A 269 -0.73 15.56 -14.81
C TYR A 269 -1.42 15.12 -16.11
N ASN A 270 -1.82 16.08 -16.95
CA ASN A 270 -2.43 15.79 -18.24
C ASN A 270 -1.46 15.04 -19.17
N GLU A 271 -0.17 15.39 -19.17
CA GLU A 271 0.83 14.65 -19.95
C GLU A 271 0.92 13.17 -19.55
N ILE A 272 0.73 12.84 -18.26
CA ILE A 272 0.69 11.44 -17.80
C ILE A 272 -0.63 10.76 -18.15
N ILE A 273 -1.76 11.48 -18.11
CA ILE A 273 -3.05 10.94 -18.56
C ILE A 273 -2.98 10.60 -20.05
N ASP A 274 -2.57 11.55 -20.89
CA ASP A 274 -2.45 11.37 -22.34
C ASP A 274 -1.53 10.18 -22.66
N TYR A 275 -0.39 10.07 -21.97
CA TYR A 275 0.52 8.94 -22.14
C TYR A 275 -0.08 7.60 -21.68
N THR A 276 -0.90 7.59 -20.64
CA THR A 276 -1.63 6.39 -20.19
C THR A 276 -2.58 5.89 -21.28
N GLU A 277 -3.29 6.82 -21.95
CA GLU A 277 -4.16 6.51 -23.08
C GLU A 277 -3.36 6.02 -24.31
N GLU A 278 -2.24 6.66 -24.64
CA GLU A 278 -1.35 6.25 -25.75
C GLU A 278 -0.83 4.81 -25.60
N LEU A 279 -0.59 4.37 -24.36
CA LEU A 279 -0.17 2.99 -24.06
C LEU A 279 -1.30 1.96 -24.16
N GLY A 280 -2.56 2.40 -24.29
CA GLY A 280 -3.75 1.56 -24.32
C GLY A 280 -4.15 1.01 -22.95
N LEU A 281 -3.83 1.74 -21.87
CA LEU A 281 -4.29 1.43 -20.51
C LEU A 281 -5.69 2.03 -20.30
N GLU A 282 -6.72 1.39 -20.85
CA GLU A 282 -8.10 1.92 -20.85
C GLU A 282 -8.80 1.80 -19.47
N ASN A 283 -8.33 0.88 -18.61
CA ASN A 283 -8.87 0.67 -17.27
C ASN A 283 -8.23 1.64 -16.26
N ALA A 284 -8.30 2.94 -16.53
CA ALA A 284 -7.63 3.97 -15.75
C ALA A 284 -8.60 4.79 -14.87
N PHE A 285 -8.26 4.96 -13.59
CA PHE A 285 -8.86 5.95 -12.70
C PHE A 285 -7.97 7.19 -12.66
N THR A 286 -8.59 8.36 -12.78
CA THR A 286 -7.92 9.67 -12.65
C THR A 286 -8.54 10.45 -11.48
N GLN A 287 -7.86 11.51 -11.05
CA GLN A 287 -8.20 12.29 -9.87
C GLN A 287 -8.03 13.77 -10.16
N GLU A 288 -8.97 14.58 -9.71
CA GLU A 288 -8.84 16.04 -9.77
C GLU A 288 -7.64 16.52 -8.95
N LEU A 289 -6.98 17.60 -9.40
CA LEU A 289 -5.79 18.14 -8.75
C LEU A 289 -6.06 18.62 -7.31
N ILE A 290 -7.31 18.98 -6.98
CA ILE A 290 -7.71 19.36 -5.62
C ILE A 290 -7.47 18.25 -4.59
N SER A 291 -7.31 16.99 -5.04
CA SER A 291 -6.93 15.85 -4.20
C SER A 291 -5.59 16.06 -3.47
N GLN A 292 -4.70 16.89 -4.01
CA GLN A 292 -3.40 17.24 -3.39
C GLN A 292 -3.56 17.96 -2.05
N GLU A 293 -4.69 18.64 -1.86
CA GLU A 293 -5.03 19.39 -0.65
C GLU A 293 -6.02 18.60 0.23
N LYS A 294 -6.98 17.92 -0.40
CA LYS A 294 -8.09 17.24 0.31
C LYS A 294 -7.77 15.84 0.79
N CYS A 295 -6.87 15.10 0.11
CA CYS A 295 -6.54 13.72 0.47
C CYS A 295 -5.35 13.62 1.44
N LEU A 296 -5.25 14.57 2.38
CA LEU A 296 -4.19 14.60 3.39
C LEU A 296 -4.71 14.13 4.74
N PRO A 297 -4.23 12.98 5.25
CA PRO A 297 -4.57 12.56 6.59
C PRO A 297 -3.78 13.32 7.66
N ASP A 298 -4.38 13.51 8.82
CA ASP A 298 -3.68 13.95 10.04
C ASP A 298 -3.85 12.93 11.16
N PHE A 299 -2.83 12.09 11.34
CA PHE A 299 -2.81 11.04 12.35
C PHE A 299 -2.52 11.54 13.77
N ALA A 300 -2.46 12.86 13.99
CA ALA A 300 -2.53 13.44 15.33
C ALA A 300 -3.98 13.57 15.83
N LEU A 301 -4.98 13.44 14.94
CA LEU A 301 -6.39 13.50 15.26
C LEU A 301 -6.98 12.09 15.45
N ASP A 302 -8.05 11.98 16.25
CA ASP A 302 -8.80 10.73 16.43
C ASP A 302 -9.46 10.25 15.11
N THR A 303 -9.89 11.21 14.29
CA THR A 303 -10.43 11.00 12.94
C THR A 303 -9.46 11.57 11.91
N PRO A 304 -8.47 10.78 11.46
CA PRO A 304 -7.38 11.30 10.62
C PRO A 304 -7.83 11.70 9.21
N PHE A 305 -8.97 11.20 8.76
CA PHE A 305 -9.50 11.49 7.43
C PHE A 305 -10.73 12.40 7.52
N ASN A 306 -10.74 13.45 6.70
CA ASN A 306 -11.90 14.31 6.53
C ASN A 306 -12.54 14.07 5.16
N PHE A 307 -13.58 13.24 5.13
CA PHE A 307 -14.33 12.94 3.90
C PHE A 307 -15.46 13.95 3.61
N ASN A 308 -15.61 15.01 4.41
CA ASN A 308 -16.71 15.98 4.33
C ASN A 308 -16.36 17.25 3.51
N LEU A 309 -15.47 17.17 2.52
CA LEU A 309 -14.96 18.35 1.78
C LEU A 309 -15.15 18.29 0.26
#